data_AF-A0A0K2B645-F1
#
_entry.id   AF-A0A0K2B645-F1
#
_cell.length_a   1.000
_cell.length_b   1.000
_cell.length_c   1.000
_cell.angle_alpha   90.00
_cell.angle_beta   90.00
_cell.angle_gamma   90.00
#
_symmetry.space_group_name_H-M   'P 1'
#
loop_
_entity.id
_entity.type
_entity.pdbx_description
1 polymer ?
#
loop_
_entity_poly.entity_id
_entity_poly.type
_entity_poly.pdbx_seq_one_letter_code
_entity_poly.pdbx_strand_id
1 'polypeptide(L)'
;MTEEPEEGTYEPVMLIVLAKSNGGPYDDAAVVAGMTCGALEKELAMTAALNTLPHERYIDGPLIKQTDLIAMRHGYKLVVGEVDEASGWQHVAFDWA
;
A
#
# COMPACT_ATOMS: atom_id res chain seq x y z
N MET A 1 -3.12 18.78 42.59
CA MET A 1 -2.44 18.56 41.30
C MET A 1 -3.24 17.49 40.59
N THR A 2 -4.02 17.90 39.60
CA THR A 2 -4.86 17.02 38.80
C THR A 2 -3.98 16.47 37.70
N GLU A 3 -3.77 15.15 37.67
CA GLU A 3 -3.01 14.46 36.62
C GLU A 3 -3.86 14.44 35.34
N GLU A 4 -3.37 15.07 34.28
CA GLU A 4 -3.99 14.99 32.96
C GLU A 4 -3.62 13.65 32.30
N PRO A 5 -4.57 12.95 31.65
CA PRO A 5 -4.30 11.65 31.05
C PRO A 5 -3.40 11.80 29.81
N GLU A 6 -2.34 10.98 29.73
CA GLU A 6 -1.45 10.91 28.56
C GLU A 6 -2.25 10.69 27.27
N GLU A 7 -2.02 11.55 26.27
CA GLU A 7 -2.45 11.35 24.89
C GLU A 7 -1.80 10.07 24.35
N GLY A 8 -2.54 8.96 24.42
CA GLY A 8 -2.15 7.70 23.82
C GLY A 8 -1.88 7.89 22.33
N THR A 9 -0.67 7.56 21.92
CA THR A 9 -0.22 7.54 20.53
C THR A 9 -1.23 6.77 19.67
N TYR A 10 -1.97 7.47 18.81
CA TYR A 10 -2.82 6.83 17.80
C TYR A 10 -1.90 6.18 16.77
N GLU A 11 -1.57 4.90 16.99
CA GLU A 11 -1.03 4.08 15.91
C GLU A 11 -2.15 3.87 14.88
N PRO A 12 -1.94 4.19 13.60
CA PRO A 12 -2.90 3.85 12.56
C PRO A 12 -2.98 2.33 12.43
N VAL A 13 -3.94 1.73 13.14
CA VAL A 13 -4.31 0.34 12.97
C VAL A 13 -5.04 0.23 11.64
N MET A 14 -4.40 -0.37 10.65
CA MET A 14 -5.06 -0.72 9.39
C MET A 14 -6.03 -1.88 9.65
N LEU A 15 -7.29 -1.55 9.95
CA LEU A 15 -8.36 -2.53 10.11
C LEU A 15 -8.69 -3.15 8.75
N ILE A 16 -8.32 -4.42 8.55
CA ILE A 16 -8.81 -5.21 7.42
C ILE A 16 -10.22 -5.71 7.76
N VAL A 17 -11.23 -4.99 7.29
CA VAL A 17 -12.64 -5.41 7.41
C VAL A 17 -13.02 -6.22 6.18
N LEU A 18 -13.08 -7.54 6.32
CA LEU A 18 -13.58 -8.43 5.27
C LEU A 18 -15.11 -8.46 5.33
N ALA A 19 -15.78 -7.88 4.33
CA ALA A 19 -17.24 -7.88 4.24
C ALA A 19 -17.71 -9.02 3.34
N LYS A 20 -18.57 -9.90 3.87
CA LYS A 20 -19.17 -11.01 3.12
C LYS A 20 -19.97 -10.48 1.92
N SER A 21 -19.47 -10.73 0.72
CA SER A 21 -20.16 -10.43 -0.54
C SER A 21 -21.34 -11.38 -0.75
N ASN A 22 -22.54 -10.84 -1.05
CA ASN A 22 -23.71 -11.62 -1.47
C ASN A 22 -23.55 -12.10 -2.95
N GLY A 23 -22.53 -12.94 -3.20
CA GLY A 23 -22.40 -13.70 -4.45
C GLY A 23 -21.66 -13.05 -5.61
N GLY A 24 -20.78 -12.06 -5.37
CA GLY A 24 -19.88 -11.51 -6.40
C GLY A 24 -18.40 -11.92 -6.19
N PRO A 25 -17.56 -11.95 -7.25
CA PRO A 25 -16.14 -12.39 -7.23
C PRO A 25 -15.19 -11.50 -6.40
N TYR A 26 -15.74 -10.57 -5.62
CA TYR A 26 -15.02 -9.46 -4.98
C TYR A 26 -14.40 -9.78 -3.61
N ASP A 27 -14.64 -10.97 -3.05
CA ASP A 27 -13.94 -11.40 -1.82
C ASP A 27 -12.46 -11.72 -2.11
N ASP A 28 -12.18 -12.37 -3.24
CA ASP A 28 -10.82 -12.72 -3.65
C ASP A 28 -10.00 -11.48 -3.99
N ALA A 29 -10.60 -10.51 -4.68
CA ALA A 29 -9.94 -9.27 -5.07
C ALA A 29 -9.52 -8.44 -3.84
N ALA A 30 -10.37 -8.36 -2.82
CA ALA A 30 -10.03 -7.66 -1.57
C ALA A 30 -8.92 -8.37 -0.79
N VAL A 31 -8.94 -9.71 -0.75
CA VAL A 31 -7.88 -10.52 -0.12
C VAL A 31 -6.55 -10.36 -0.87
N VAL A 32 -6.56 -10.44 -2.20
CA VAL A 32 -5.37 -10.25 -3.04
C VAL A 32 -4.83 -8.82 -2.91
N ALA A 33 -5.70 -7.81 -2.90
CA ALA A 33 -5.32 -6.42 -2.66
C ALA A 33 -4.64 -6.24 -1.31
N GLY A 34 -5.21 -6.81 -0.24
CA GLY A 34 -4.65 -6.77 1.11
C GLY A 34 -3.29 -7.46 1.19
N MET A 35 -3.15 -8.64 0.59
CA MET A 35 -1.88 -9.38 0.55
C MET A 35 -0.80 -8.61 -0.22
N THR A 36 -1.17 -8.03 -1.37
CA THR A 36 -0.26 -7.23 -2.21
C THR A 36 0.21 -5.97 -1.49
N CYS A 37 -0.71 -5.23 -0.86
CA CYS A 37 -0.39 -4.04 -0.09
C CYS A 37 0.46 -4.37 1.16
N GLY A 38 0.18 -5.47 1.85
CA GLY A 38 0.96 -5.90 3.01
C GLY A 38 2.40 -6.33 2.64
N ALA A 39 2.57 -6.99 1.49
CA ALA A 39 3.88 -7.32 0.97
C ALA A 39 4.67 -6.06 0.60
N LEU A 40 4.01 -5.10 -0.06
CA LEU A 40 4.61 -3.81 -0.41
C LEU A 40 5.04 -3.02 0.82
N GLU A 41 4.17 -2.90 1.84
CA GLU A 41 4.48 -2.22 3.10
C GLU A 41 5.77 -2.75 3.73
N LYS A 42 5.91 -4.08 3.80
CA LYS A 42 7.11 -4.71 4.37
C LYS A 42 8.36 -4.41 3.56
N GLU A 43 8.25 -4.45 2.24
CA GLU A 43 9.38 -4.16 1.36
C GLU A 43 9.81 -2.69 1.43
N LEU A 44 8.86 -1.76 1.44
CA LEU A 44 9.13 -0.33 1.56
C LEU A 44 9.76 0.01 2.92
N ALA A 45 9.30 -0.64 3.99
CA ALA A 45 9.93 -0.50 5.31
C ALA A 45 11.39 -1.01 5.31
N MET A 46 11.66 -2.15 4.64
CA MET A 46 13.01 -2.70 4.54
C MET A 46 13.94 -1.81 3.71
N THR A 47 13.48 -1.34 2.55
CA THR A 47 14.25 -0.50 1.64
C THR A 47 14.52 0.88 2.25
N ALA A 48 13.56 1.44 2.98
CA ALA A 48 13.75 2.67 3.75
C ALA A 48 14.83 2.49 4.84
N ALA A 49 14.82 1.37 5.56
CA ALA A 49 15.84 1.06 6.56
C ALA A 49 17.24 0.86 5.96
N LEU A 50 17.32 0.37 4.72
CA LEU A 50 18.58 0.19 3.97
C LEU A 50 19.00 1.43 3.18
N ASN A 51 18.18 2.48 3.13
CA ASN A 51 18.38 3.69 2.34
C ASN A 51 18.62 3.38 0.84
N THR A 52 17.81 2.49 0.27
CA THR A 52 17.87 2.06 -1.13
C THR A 52 16.51 2.22 -1.80
N LEU A 53 16.49 2.38 -3.12
CA LEU A 53 15.23 2.39 -3.86
C LEU A 53 14.59 0.98 -3.92
N PRO A 54 13.26 0.87 -3.76
CA PRO A 54 12.51 -0.36 -4.01
C PRO A 54 12.57 -0.80 -5.48
N HIS A 55 12.32 -2.10 -5.74
CA HIS A 55 12.27 -2.56 -7.13
C HIS A 55 11.01 -2.08 -7.86
N GLU A 56 11.17 -1.84 -9.16
CA GLU A 56 10.08 -1.59 -10.10
C GLU A 56 9.21 -2.84 -10.23
N ARG A 57 7.91 -2.65 -10.44
CA ARG A 57 6.95 -3.76 -10.58
C ARG A 57 5.74 -3.36 -11.38
N TYR A 58 4.92 -4.35 -11.73
CA TYR A 58 3.58 -4.10 -12.24
C TYR A 58 2.56 -4.21 -11.10
N ILE A 59 1.60 -3.29 -11.08
CA ILE A 59 0.52 -3.23 -10.10
C ILE A 59 -0.81 -3.17 -10.84
N ASP A 60 -1.81 -3.87 -10.33
CA ASP A 60 -3.18 -3.77 -10.82
C ASP A 60 -3.69 -2.32 -10.70
N GLY A 61 -4.24 -1.76 -11.78
CA GLY A 61 -4.62 -0.34 -11.87
C GLY A 61 -5.42 0.21 -10.67
N PRO A 62 -6.42 -0.52 -10.13
CA PRO A 62 -7.16 -0.09 -8.95
C PRO A 62 -6.32 0.12 -7.68
N LEU A 63 -5.15 -0.53 -7.56
CA LEU A 63 -4.27 -0.45 -6.39
C LEU A 63 -3.26 0.71 -6.45
N ILE A 64 -3.19 1.44 -7.57
CA ILE A 64 -2.18 2.50 -7.76
C ILE A 64 -2.28 3.59 -6.69
N LYS A 65 -3.50 4.06 -6.36
CA LYS A 65 -3.69 5.08 -5.32
C LYS A 65 -3.28 4.57 -3.94
N GLN A 66 -3.58 3.31 -3.63
CA GLN A 66 -3.21 2.72 -2.35
C GLN A 66 -1.69 2.55 -2.25
N THR A 67 -1.06 2.12 -3.34
CA THR A 67 0.40 1.98 -3.46
C THR A 67 1.10 3.32 -3.24
N ASP A 68 0.58 4.40 -3.84
CA ASP A 68 1.14 5.74 -3.67
C ASP A 68 1.08 6.21 -2.21
N LEU A 69 -0.05 6.01 -1.52
CA LEU A 69 -0.18 6.33 -0.10
C LEU A 69 0.79 5.53 0.79
N ILE A 70 1.00 4.25 0.47
CA ILE A 70 1.98 3.40 1.18
C ILE A 70 3.40 3.92 0.89
N ALA A 71 3.73 4.25 -0.36
CA ALA A 71 5.02 4.83 -0.74
C ALA A 71 5.33 6.11 0.05
N MET A 72 4.35 7.02 0.11
CA MET A 72 4.47 8.29 0.84
C MET A 72 4.76 8.08 2.32
N ARG A 73 4.16 7.07 2.95
CA ARG A 73 4.40 6.72 4.36
C ARG A 73 5.88 6.42 4.64
N HIS A 74 6.59 5.84 3.67
CA HIS A 74 8.00 5.44 3.79
C HIS A 74 8.98 6.44 3.15
N GLY A 75 8.52 7.62 2.76
CA GLY A 75 9.38 8.66 2.17
C GLY A 75 9.71 8.46 0.69
N TYR A 76 8.88 7.68 -0.01
CA TYR A 76 8.97 7.50 -1.46
C TYR A 76 7.83 8.19 -2.18
N LYS A 77 8.04 8.50 -3.47
CA LYS A 77 6.99 8.86 -4.42
C LYS A 77 6.83 7.74 -5.44
N LEU A 78 5.58 7.48 -5.84
CA LEU A 78 5.30 6.51 -6.90
C LEU A 78 5.45 7.17 -8.28
N VAL A 79 6.24 6.57 -9.14
CA VAL A 79 6.38 6.95 -10.55
C VAL A 79 5.59 5.97 -11.39
N VAL A 80 4.47 6.45 -11.93
CA VAL A 80 3.53 5.62 -12.68
C VAL A 80 3.86 5.65 -14.17
N GLY A 81 4.09 4.47 -14.75
CA GLY A 81 4.38 4.27 -16.17
C GLY A 81 3.14 3.99 -17.02
N GLU A 82 3.36 3.48 -18.23
CA GLU A 82 2.29 3.11 -19.16
C GLU A 82 1.47 1.91 -18.63
N VAL A 83 0.17 1.95 -18.93
CA VAL A 83 -0.76 0.84 -18.64
C VAL A 83 -0.63 -0.18 -19.77
N ASP A 84 -0.48 -1.45 -19.41
CA ASP A 84 -0.73 -2.54 -20.35
C ASP A 84 -2.25 -2.68 -20.54
N GLU A 85 -2.77 -2.11 -21.62
CA GLU A 85 -4.21 -2.10 -21.92
C GLU A 85 -4.83 -3.50 -22.01
N ALA A 86 -4.04 -4.53 -22.33
CA ALA A 86 -4.53 -5.90 -22.45
C ALA A 86 -4.75 -6.57 -21.09
N SER A 87 -3.94 -6.25 -20.08
CA SER A 87 -4.02 -6.83 -18.74
C SER A 87 -4.63 -5.91 -17.70
N GLY A 88 -4.64 -4.59 -17.93
CA GLY A 88 -5.02 -3.58 -16.95
C GLY A 88 -3.94 -3.33 -15.87
N TRP A 89 -2.77 -3.95 -16.01
CA TRP A 89 -1.65 -3.77 -15.09
C TRP A 89 -0.82 -2.58 -15.51
N GLN A 90 -0.30 -1.85 -14.52
CA GLN A 90 0.46 -0.64 -14.75
C GLN A 90 1.86 -0.80 -14.18
N HIS A 91 2.85 -0.47 -15.00
CA HIS A 91 4.23 -0.44 -14.54
C HIS A 91 4.42 0.70 -13.55
N VAL A 92 5.08 0.44 -12.42
CA VAL A 92 5.42 1.46 -11.43
C VAL A 92 6.86 1.34 -10.98
N ALA A 93 7.47 2.50 -10.76
CA ALA A 93 8.77 2.65 -10.13
C ALA A 93 8.62 3.52 -8.86
N PHE A 94 9.66 3.51 -8.03
CA PHE A 94 9.72 4.32 -6.82
C PHE A 94 10.93 5.23 -6.90
N ASP A 95 10.76 6.46 -6.44
CA ASP A 95 11.84 7.43 -6.32
C ASP A 95 11.71 8.16 -4.98
N TRP A 96 12.72 8.90 -4.57
CA TRP A 96 12.72 9.65 -3.32
C TRP A 96 11.65 10.76 -3.38
N ALA A 97 10.89 10.90 -2.30
CA ALA A 97 9.89 11.95 -2.15
C ALA A 97 10.52 13.35 -2.06
#